data_AF-A0A1V5SBR2-F1
#
_entry.id   AF-A0A1V5SBR2-F1
#
_cell.length_a   1.000
_cell.length_b   1.000
_cell.length_c   1.000
_cell.angle_alpha   90.00
_cell.angle_beta   90.00
_cell.angle_gamma   90.00
#
_symmetry.space_group_name_H-M   'P 1'
#
loop_
_entity.id
_entity.type
_entity.pdbx_description
1 polymer ?
#
loop_
_entity_poly.entity_id
_entity_poly.type
_entity_poly.pdbx_seq_one_letter_code
_entity_poly.pdbx_strand_id
1 'polypeptide(L)'
;MFPREGERPGLHSYLMENAPVDEIIEETAYPNLFLIPSREAKFSAPYALRSKRMKEMLNVLKETFDVVIVDTPPVLVLNDAVAISELADIRVVVVEWGKTVIKSVLRTVSKIAPSDSALTGIILNKVKHWGKQYYYEHYYGARSGYFSKDVGTPKDVTPQ
;
A
#
# COMPACT_ATOMS: atom_id res chain seq x y z
N MET A 1 8.04 1.43 23.16
CA MET A 1 8.00 2.89 23.30
C MET A 1 9.13 3.41 22.43
N PHE A 2 8.85 4.21 21.39
CA PHE A 2 9.90 4.76 20.54
C PHE A 2 10.60 5.91 21.30
N PRO A 3 11.95 5.98 21.28
CA PRO A 3 12.70 7.06 21.94
C PRO A 3 12.37 8.42 21.32
N ARG A 4 12.59 9.50 22.09
CA ARG A 4 12.31 10.88 21.67
C ARG A 4 13.21 11.31 20.51
N GLU A 5 12.71 12.28 19.75
CA GLU A 5 13.40 12.95 18.63
C GLU A 5 14.72 13.57 19.13
N GLY A 6 15.86 13.16 18.54
CA GLY A 6 17.20 13.73 18.81
C GLY A 6 18.22 12.83 19.53
N GLU A 7 17.86 11.65 20.05
CA GLU A 7 18.79 10.85 20.88
C GLU A 7 19.48 9.66 20.19
N ARG A 8 19.05 9.26 18.99
CA ARG A 8 19.63 8.11 18.27
C ARG A 8 19.61 8.36 16.74
N PRO A 9 20.55 7.82 15.95
CA PRO A 9 20.64 8.07 14.51
C PRO A 9 19.53 7.36 13.72
N GLY A 10 19.08 7.92 12.60
CA GLY A 10 18.02 7.30 11.78
C GLY A 10 18.38 7.27 10.29
N LEU A 11 17.37 7.07 9.44
CA LEU A 11 17.56 7.09 7.99
C LEU A 11 18.22 8.39 7.51
N HIS A 12 17.88 9.54 8.11
CA HIS A 12 18.52 10.81 7.80
C HIS A 12 20.03 10.77 8.08
N SER A 13 20.44 10.34 9.29
CA SER A 13 21.85 10.23 9.66
C SER A 13 22.61 9.25 8.77
N TYR A 14 21.98 8.14 8.39
CA TYR A 14 22.60 7.23 7.42
C TYR A 14 22.80 7.93 6.08
N LEU A 15 21.76 8.54 5.50
CA LEU A 15 21.84 9.11 4.15
C LEU A 15 22.66 10.40 4.05
N MET A 16 22.71 11.21 5.11
CA MET A 16 23.29 12.55 5.09
C MET A 16 24.56 12.69 5.93
N GLU A 17 24.71 11.90 6.99
CA GLU A 17 25.76 12.05 8.00
C GLU A 17 26.72 10.86 8.04
N ASN A 18 26.60 9.95 7.07
CA ASN A 18 27.41 8.74 6.93
C ASN A 18 27.35 7.76 8.13
N ALA A 19 26.31 7.81 8.95
CA ALA A 19 26.10 6.79 9.99
C ALA A 19 26.06 5.38 9.36
N PRO A 20 26.59 4.34 10.02
CA PRO A 20 26.54 2.97 9.52
C PRO A 20 25.12 2.39 9.67
N VAL A 21 24.81 1.34 8.90
CA VAL A 21 23.43 0.83 8.79
C VAL A 21 22.97 0.07 10.04
N ASP A 22 23.89 -0.61 10.72
CA ASP A 22 23.66 -1.35 11.95
C ASP A 22 23.28 -0.44 13.13
N GLU A 23 23.78 0.80 13.16
CA GLU A 23 23.45 1.78 14.20
C GLU A 23 22.04 2.38 14.09
N ILE A 24 21.40 2.28 12.92
CA ILE A 24 20.08 2.87 12.66
C ILE A 24 18.94 1.84 12.71
N ILE A 25 19.26 0.56 12.89
CA ILE A 25 18.28 -0.53 13.04
C ILE A 25 17.92 -0.67 14.51
N GLU A 26 16.64 -0.50 14.83
CA GLU A 26 16.15 -0.60 16.20
C GLU A 26 15.27 -1.83 16.38
N GLU A 27 15.53 -2.59 17.44
CA GLU A 27 14.62 -3.62 17.91
C GLU A 27 13.30 -3.01 18.38
N THR A 28 12.18 -3.66 18.04
CA THR A 28 10.89 -3.29 18.58
C THR A 28 10.50 -4.20 19.75
N ALA A 29 9.36 -3.91 20.39
CA ALA A 29 8.82 -4.79 21.42
C ALA A 29 8.31 -6.13 20.87
N TYR A 30 8.22 -6.27 19.54
CA TYR A 30 7.75 -7.48 18.88
C TYR A 30 8.95 -8.26 18.32
N PRO A 31 9.07 -9.56 18.61
CA PRO A 31 10.11 -10.41 18.05
C PRO A 31 10.09 -10.38 16.51
N ASN A 32 11.28 -10.37 15.90
CA ASN A 32 11.47 -10.37 14.45
C ASN A 32 10.90 -9.12 13.73
N LEU A 33 10.58 -8.06 14.48
CA LEU A 33 10.20 -6.77 13.92
C LEU A 33 11.20 -5.71 14.36
N PHE A 34 11.81 -5.08 13.37
CA PHE A 34 12.80 -4.03 13.52
C PHE A 34 12.32 -2.75 12.83
N LEU A 35 12.82 -1.61 13.27
CA LEU A 35 12.46 -0.31 12.73
C LEU A 35 13.71 0.50 12.39
N ILE A 36 13.73 1.06 11.19
CA ILE A 36 14.61 2.18 10.84
C ILE A 36 13.76 3.45 10.86
N PRO A 37 13.86 4.31 11.88
CA PRO A 37 13.09 5.54 11.93
C PRO A 37 13.67 6.58 10.97
N SER A 38 12.83 7.43 10.38
CA SER A 38 13.30 8.48 9.46
C SER A 38 14.25 9.46 10.15
N ARG A 39 13.83 9.97 11.32
CA ARG A 39 14.47 10.98 12.21
C ARG A 39 14.91 12.28 11.53
N GLU A 40 14.64 13.41 12.19
CA GLU A 40 15.09 14.76 11.78
C GLU A 40 14.94 15.11 10.29
N ALA A 41 13.99 14.50 9.59
CA ALA A 41 13.68 14.86 8.21
C ALA A 41 12.86 16.17 8.20
N LYS A 42 13.55 17.31 8.28
CA LYS A 42 12.91 18.65 8.23
C LYS A 42 12.08 18.81 6.95
N PHE A 43 12.47 18.16 5.86
CA PHE A 43 11.76 18.12 4.58
C PHE A 43 12.01 16.80 3.84
N SER A 44 11.12 16.47 2.90
CA SER A 44 11.33 15.38 1.93
C SER A 44 12.60 15.63 1.10
N ALA A 45 13.42 14.59 0.96
CA ALA A 45 14.71 14.63 0.26
C ALA A 45 14.79 13.50 -0.78
N PRO A 46 13.99 13.55 -1.87
CA PRO A 46 13.89 12.45 -2.82
C PRO A 46 15.22 12.16 -3.55
N TYR A 47 16.11 13.15 -3.64
CA TYR A 47 17.46 12.94 -4.18
C TYR A 47 18.30 11.98 -3.32
N ALA A 48 18.17 12.06 -1.99
CA ALA A 48 18.88 11.18 -1.07
C ALA A 48 18.31 9.76 -1.12
N LEU A 49 16.99 9.64 -1.29
CA LEU A 49 16.32 8.35 -1.48
C LEU A 49 16.69 7.67 -2.81
N ARG A 50 17.07 8.44 -3.84
CA ARG A 50 17.62 7.92 -5.12
C ARG A 50 19.13 7.65 -5.08
N SER A 51 19.80 7.97 -3.98
CA SER A 51 21.26 7.89 -3.93
C SER A 51 21.74 6.44 -4.02
N LYS A 52 22.99 6.27 -4.46
CA LYS A 52 23.69 4.97 -4.42
C LYS A 52 23.70 4.41 -2.99
N ARG A 53 23.83 5.29 -2.00
CA ARG A 53 23.86 4.94 -0.57
C ARG A 53 22.54 4.31 -0.11
N MET A 54 21.39 4.84 -0.54
CA MET A 54 20.09 4.20 -0.26
C MET A 54 20.00 2.80 -0.88
N LYS A 55 20.48 2.64 -2.11
CA LYS A 55 20.51 1.32 -2.77
C LYS A 55 21.42 0.32 -2.05
N GLU A 56 22.59 0.76 -1.60
CA GLU A 56 23.52 -0.06 -0.82
C GLU A 56 22.88 -0.52 0.50
N MET A 57 22.20 0.38 1.21
CA MET A 57 21.44 0.03 2.42
C MET A 57 20.39 -1.03 2.15
N LEU A 58 19.55 -0.84 1.14
CA LEU A 58 18.49 -1.80 0.80
C LEU A 58 19.07 -3.18 0.44
N ASN A 59 20.22 -3.25 -0.23
CA ASN A 59 20.88 -4.53 -0.51
C ASN A 59 21.31 -5.25 0.76
N VAL A 60 21.94 -4.53 1.70
CA VAL A 60 22.33 -5.12 3.01
C VAL A 60 21.09 -5.59 3.78
N LEU A 61 20.02 -4.80 3.78
CA LEU A 61 18.78 -5.17 4.47
C LEU A 61 18.11 -6.40 3.83
N LYS A 62 18.17 -6.55 2.51
CA LYS A 62 17.66 -7.75 1.80
C LYS A 62 18.43 -9.02 2.14
N GLU A 63 19.71 -8.92 2.47
CA GLU A 63 20.53 -10.07 2.90
C GLU A 63 20.27 -10.43 4.38
N THR A 64 19.81 -9.46 5.17
CA THR A 64 19.64 -9.60 6.62
C THR A 64 18.21 -9.96 7.03
N PHE A 65 17.20 -9.50 6.29
CA PHE A 65 15.79 -9.66 6.61
C PHE A 65 15.03 -10.35 5.49
N ASP A 66 14.08 -11.22 5.85
CA ASP A 66 13.21 -11.89 4.88
C ASP A 66 12.30 -10.90 4.13
N VAL A 67 11.87 -9.83 4.81
CA VAL A 67 10.97 -8.81 4.26
C VAL A 67 11.38 -7.43 4.74
N VAL A 68 11.55 -6.51 3.80
CA VAL A 68 11.81 -5.08 4.07
C VAL A 68 10.62 -4.26 3.56
N ILE A 69 9.94 -3.56 4.48
CA ILE A 69 8.82 -2.67 4.15
C ILE A 69 9.30 -1.23 4.23
N VAL A 70 9.12 -0.48 3.15
CA VAL A 70 9.45 0.95 3.10
C VAL A 70 8.15 1.74 3.10
N ASP A 71 7.87 2.45 4.20
CA ASP A 71 6.75 3.38 4.26
C ASP A 71 7.14 4.71 3.61
N THR A 72 6.19 5.31 2.87
CA THR A 72 6.43 6.54 2.11
C THR A 72 5.24 7.49 2.22
N PRO A 73 5.48 8.82 2.19
CA PRO A 73 4.38 9.78 2.20
C PRO A 73 3.52 9.69 0.93
N PRO A 74 2.33 10.33 0.90
CA PRO A 74 1.42 10.26 -0.23
C PRO A 74 2.08 10.70 -1.57
N VAL A 75 2.04 9.82 -2.57
CA VAL A 75 2.67 9.97 -3.91
C VAL A 75 2.29 11.26 -4.65
N LEU A 76 1.08 11.77 -4.42
CA LEU A 76 0.61 12.99 -5.08
C LEU A 76 1.09 14.27 -4.38
N VAL A 77 1.62 14.16 -3.16
CA VAL A 77 2.11 15.28 -2.35
C VAL A 77 3.64 15.36 -2.41
N LEU A 78 4.31 14.23 -2.27
CA LEU A 78 5.78 14.14 -2.24
C LEU A 78 6.28 13.09 -3.23
N ASN A 79 7.51 13.29 -3.70
CA ASN A 79 8.14 12.40 -4.69
C ASN A 79 8.95 11.25 -4.07
N ASP A 80 8.93 11.12 -2.73
CA ASP A 80 9.69 10.09 -2.01
C ASP A 80 9.30 8.68 -2.46
N ALA A 81 7.99 8.42 -2.58
CA ALA A 81 7.48 7.15 -3.07
C ALA A 81 7.92 6.86 -4.52
N VAL A 82 8.05 7.88 -5.37
CA VAL A 82 8.56 7.71 -6.75
C VAL A 82 10.04 7.33 -6.72
N ALA A 83 10.85 8.02 -5.90
CA ALA A 83 12.25 7.70 -5.71
C ALA A 83 12.46 6.26 -5.21
N ILE A 84 11.73 5.85 -4.18
CA ILE A 84 11.81 4.50 -3.63
C ILE A 84 11.29 3.45 -4.60
N SER A 85 10.27 3.77 -5.40
CA SER A 85 9.70 2.81 -6.36
C SER A 85 10.73 2.27 -7.34
N GLU A 86 11.71 3.09 -7.75
CA GLU A 86 12.80 2.68 -8.65
C GLU A 86 13.74 1.64 -8.01
N LEU A 87 13.75 1.51 -6.69
CA LEU A 87 14.59 0.58 -5.93
C LEU A 87 13.81 -0.61 -5.36
N ALA A 88 12.49 -0.55 -5.36
CA ALA A 88 11.60 -1.54 -4.78
C ALA A 88 11.26 -2.67 -5.76
N ASP A 89 11.33 -3.91 -5.29
CA ASP A 89 10.94 -5.10 -6.07
C ASP A 89 9.41 -5.19 -6.20
N ILE A 90 8.70 -4.79 -5.15
CA ILE A 90 7.24 -4.85 -5.02
C ILE A 90 6.71 -3.46 -4.69
N ARG A 91 5.62 -3.06 -5.36
CA ARG A 91 4.97 -1.76 -5.19
C ARG A 91 3.50 -1.94 -4.89
N VAL A 92 3.05 -1.39 -3.77
CA VAL A 92 1.66 -1.49 -3.32
C VAL A 92 1.10 -0.10 -3.05
N VAL A 93 -0.08 0.19 -3.61
CA VAL A 93 -0.78 1.45 -3.37
C VAL A 93 -1.91 1.23 -2.38
N VAL A 94 -1.92 1.98 -1.28
CA VAL A 94 -3.02 1.98 -0.31
C VAL A 94 -4.04 3.06 -0.69
N VAL A 95 -5.31 2.67 -0.83
CA VAL A 95 -6.42 3.54 -1.26
C VAL A 95 -7.49 3.54 -0.19
N GLU A 96 -7.93 4.70 0.28
CA GLU A 96 -9.01 4.80 1.27
C GLU A 96 -10.38 4.67 0.59
N TRP A 97 -11.14 3.66 1.00
CA TRP A 97 -12.46 3.36 0.45
C TRP A 97 -13.45 4.53 0.65
N GLY A 98 -14.20 4.84 -0.40
CA GLY A 98 -15.23 5.90 -0.39
C GLY A 98 -14.67 7.33 -0.31
N LYS A 99 -13.36 7.52 -0.17
CA LYS A 99 -12.73 8.84 -0.01
C LYS A 99 -11.73 9.17 -1.10
N THR A 100 -10.87 8.22 -1.50
CA THR A 100 -9.89 8.46 -2.55
C THR A 100 -10.55 8.33 -3.92
N VAL A 101 -10.56 9.42 -4.69
CA VAL A 101 -11.13 9.42 -6.05
C VAL A 101 -10.27 8.62 -7.04
N ILE A 102 -10.91 7.88 -7.96
CA ILE A 102 -10.24 7.02 -8.94
C ILE A 102 -9.17 7.76 -9.75
N LYS A 103 -9.43 9.01 -10.17
CA LYS A 103 -8.45 9.83 -10.90
C LYS A 103 -7.15 10.03 -10.12
N SER A 104 -7.21 10.13 -8.79
CA SER A 104 -6.01 10.24 -7.96
C SER A 104 -5.27 8.91 -7.89
N VAL A 105 -5.97 7.78 -7.81
CA VAL A 105 -5.36 6.44 -7.85
C VAL A 105 -4.61 6.25 -9.18
N LEU A 106 -5.25 6.53 -10.31
CA LEU A 106 -4.64 6.39 -11.64
C LEU A 106 -3.38 7.25 -11.79
N ARG A 107 -3.40 8.51 -11.31
CA ARG A 107 -2.22 9.38 -11.32
C ARG A 107 -1.11 8.88 -10.40
N THR A 108 -1.46 8.27 -9.27
CA THR A 108 -0.47 7.63 -8.38
C THR A 108 0.20 6.48 -9.11
N VAL A 109 -0.59 5.58 -9.71
CA VAL A 109 -0.08 4.42 -10.46
C VAL A 109 0.84 4.87 -11.60
N SER A 110 0.43 5.86 -12.40
CA SER A 110 1.26 6.35 -13.52
C SER A 110 2.60 6.96 -13.06
N LYS A 111 2.69 7.44 -11.82
CA LYS A 111 3.93 8.01 -11.26
C LYS A 111 4.89 6.93 -10.75
N ILE A 112 4.39 5.92 -10.05
CA ILE A 112 5.24 4.91 -9.39
C ILE A 112 5.39 3.63 -10.19
N ALA A 113 4.59 3.44 -11.24
CA ALA A 113 4.64 2.30 -12.14
C ALA A 113 4.34 2.79 -13.57
N PRO A 114 5.24 3.58 -14.18
CA PRO A 114 5.06 4.08 -15.54
C PRO A 114 5.07 2.97 -16.61
N SER A 115 5.58 1.78 -16.27
CA SER A 115 5.35 0.55 -17.01
C SER A 115 4.40 -0.38 -16.26
N ASP A 116 3.47 -1.01 -16.97
CA ASP A 116 2.45 -1.89 -16.38
C ASP A 116 3.04 -3.08 -15.60
N SER A 117 4.27 -3.47 -15.90
CA SER A 117 4.99 -4.56 -15.22
C SER A 117 5.46 -4.22 -13.80
N ALA A 118 5.33 -2.97 -13.36
CA ALA A 118 6.02 -2.49 -12.17
C ALA A 118 5.09 -2.33 -10.93
N LEU A 119 3.77 -2.29 -11.11
CA LEU A 119 2.83 -2.25 -9.98
C LEU A 119 2.42 -3.66 -9.56
N THR A 120 2.62 -3.99 -8.28
CA THR A 120 2.25 -5.31 -7.75
C THR A 120 0.79 -5.38 -7.32
N GLY A 121 0.22 -4.29 -6.78
CA GLY A 121 -1.19 -4.30 -6.40
C GLY A 121 -1.70 -3.06 -5.69
N ILE A 122 -2.99 -3.09 -5.37
CA ILE A 122 -3.71 -2.04 -4.64
C ILE A 122 -4.36 -2.65 -3.39
N ILE A 123 -4.16 -2.00 -2.24
CA ILE A 123 -4.87 -2.31 -0.99
C ILE A 123 -5.98 -1.28 -0.81
N LEU A 124 -7.22 -1.76 -0.79
CA LEU A 124 -8.37 -0.93 -0.41
C LEU A 124 -8.54 -0.96 1.12
N ASN A 125 -8.25 0.16 1.77
CA ASN A 125 -8.27 0.30 3.22
C ASN A 125 -9.53 1.04 3.72
N LYS A 126 -9.88 0.83 5.00
CA LYS A 126 -11.06 1.40 5.67
C LYS A 126 -12.38 1.11 4.96
N VAL A 127 -12.49 -0.06 4.33
CA VAL A 127 -13.75 -0.54 3.76
C VAL A 127 -14.77 -0.63 4.88
N LYS A 128 -15.86 0.14 4.79
CA LYS A 128 -16.97 -0.06 5.71
C LYS A 128 -17.62 -1.39 5.33
N HIS A 129 -17.79 -2.28 6.30
CA HIS A 129 -18.54 -3.50 6.12
C HIS A 129 -19.95 -3.14 5.63
N TRP A 130 -20.23 -3.42 4.37
CA TRP A 130 -21.60 -3.62 3.94
C TRP A 130 -22.03 -4.97 4.51
N GLY A 131 -23.05 -4.94 5.36
CA GLY A 131 -23.59 -6.14 6.00
C GLY A 131 -23.91 -7.25 4.99
N LYS A 132 -24.02 -8.48 5.50
CA LYS A 132 -24.25 -9.75 4.78
C LYS A 132 -25.28 -9.71 3.63
N GLN A 133 -26.17 -8.72 3.58
CA GLN A 133 -27.20 -8.55 2.55
C GLN A 133 -26.62 -8.41 1.12
N TYR A 134 -25.59 -7.58 0.91
CA TYR A 134 -25.09 -7.30 -0.44
C TYR A 134 -24.30 -8.46 -1.06
N TYR A 135 -23.59 -9.24 -0.24
CA TYR A 135 -22.84 -10.41 -0.72
C TYR A 135 -23.79 -11.53 -1.17
N TYR A 136 -24.94 -11.69 -0.49
CA TYR A 136 -25.96 -12.67 -0.86
C TYR A 136 -26.76 -12.23 -2.10
N GLU A 137 -27.15 -10.96 -2.19
CA GLU A 137 -27.86 -10.42 -3.37
C GLU A 137 -27.01 -10.45 -4.64
N HIS A 138 -25.70 -10.21 -4.56
CA HIS A 138 -24.87 -10.20 -5.77
C HIS A 138 -24.54 -11.61 -6.29
N TYR A 139 -24.43 -12.61 -5.39
CA TYR A 139 -24.20 -14.01 -5.76
C TYR A 139 -25.47 -14.78 -6.15
N TYR A 140 -26.63 -14.47 -5.54
CA TYR A 140 -27.90 -15.15 -5.85
C TYR A 140 -28.83 -14.33 -6.77
N GLY A 141 -28.73 -13.01 -6.81
CA GLY A 141 -29.52 -12.14 -7.69
C GLY A 141 -29.16 -12.27 -9.16
N ALA A 142 -27.91 -12.63 -9.47
CA ALA A 142 -27.49 -12.92 -10.85
C ALA A 142 -28.10 -14.20 -11.45
N ARG A 143 -28.64 -15.11 -10.61
CA ARG A 143 -29.33 -16.33 -11.08
C ARG A 143 -30.83 -16.16 -11.29
N SER A 144 -31.46 -15.14 -10.70
CA SER A 144 -32.92 -14.94 -10.81
C SER A 144 -33.37 -14.23 -12.09
N GLY A 145 -32.44 -13.62 -12.84
CA GLY A 145 -32.75 -12.87 -14.06
C GLY A 145 -33.03 -13.70 -15.33
N TYR A 146 -32.89 -15.03 -15.27
CA TYR A 146 -33.03 -15.92 -16.43
C TYR A 146 -34.29 -16.79 -16.44
N PHE A 147 -35.18 -16.68 -15.44
CA PHE A 147 -36.41 -17.50 -15.35
C PHE A 147 -37.73 -16.72 -15.46
N SER A 148 -37.70 -15.43 -15.79
CA SER A 148 -38.90 -14.58 -15.90
C SER A 148 -39.31 -14.27 -17.34
N LYS A 149 -39.00 -15.18 -18.27
CA LYS A 149 -39.68 -15.24 -19.57
C LYS A 149 -40.19 -16.67 -19.78
N ASP A 150 -41.48 -16.75 -20.08
CA ASP A 150 -42.21 -17.95 -20.51
C ASP A 150 -42.81 -18.83 -19.41
N VAL A 151 -43.84 -18.30 -18.73
CA VAL A 151 -44.98 -19.13 -18.31
C VAL A 151 -46.26 -18.38 -18.70
N GLY A 152 -46.85 -18.80 -19.82
CA GLY A 152 -48.16 -18.32 -20.27
C GLY A 152 -49.24 -18.66 -19.23
N THR A 153 -50.17 -17.73 -19.03
CA THR A 153 -51.33 -17.89 -18.15
C THR A 153 -52.27 -18.99 -18.65
N PRO A 154 -52.52 -20.07 -17.89
CA PRO A 154 -53.64 -20.94 -18.14
C PRO A 154 -54.93 -20.25 -17.70
N LYS A 155 -55.95 -20.32 -18.56
CA LYS A 155 -57.30 -19.78 -18.35
C LYS A 155 -57.98 -20.44 -17.14
N ASP A 156 -58.77 -19.64 -16.44
CA ASP A 156 -59.64 -20.02 -15.32
C ASP A 156 -60.38 -21.33 -15.54
N VAL A 157 -60.33 -22.22 -14.53
CA VAL A 157 -61.31 -23.28 -14.34
C VAL A 157 -61.74 -23.25 -12.87
N THR A 158 -62.99 -22.86 -12.64
CA THR A 158 -63.64 -22.81 -11.32
C THR A 158 -63.97 -24.24 -10.85
N PRO A 159 -63.70 -24.63 -9.58
CA PRO A 159 -64.04 -25.98 -9.10
C PRO A 159 -65.53 -26.12 -8.75
N GLN A 160 -66.14 -27.26 -9.09
CA GLN A 160 -67.19 -27.91 -8.30
C GLN A 160 -66.56 -29.08 -7.54
#